data_AF-A0A969M662-F1
#
_entry.id   AF-A0A969M662-F1
#
_cell.length_a   1.000
_cell.length_b   1.000
_cell.length_c   1.000
_cell.angle_alpha   90.00
_cell.angle_beta   90.00
_cell.angle_gamma   90.00
#
_symmetry.space_group_name_H-M   'P 1'
#
loop_
_entity.id
_entity.type
_entity.pdbx_description
1 polymer ?
#
loop_
_entity_poly.entity_id
_entity_poly.type
_entity_poly.pdbx_seq_one_letter_code
_entity_poly.pdbx_strand_id
1 'polypeptide(L)'
;MLFAALASMAILLTHGSKVGAEEPDLFFTIGTGTVSGLYADVGKAICRLLVRLAGETQGVDRTNTLRCSAQLTGGSVDNVNQLANDRLDFAIVQSDVAYAAPQQDQPGACSWAR
;
A
#
# COMPACT_ATOMS: atom_id res chain seq x y z
N MET A 1 -8.80 2.05 -64.12
CA MET A 1 -7.59 2.00 -63.27
C MET A 1 -7.62 2.97 -62.07
N LEU A 2 -8.45 4.03 -62.06
CA LEU A 2 -8.56 4.94 -60.90
C LEU A 2 -9.41 4.43 -59.71
N PHE A 3 -10.28 3.43 -59.89
CA PHE A 3 -11.18 2.96 -58.81
C PHE A 3 -10.52 1.98 -57.81
N ALA A 4 -9.39 1.37 -58.15
CA ALA A 4 -8.71 0.42 -57.26
C ALA A 4 -7.86 1.10 -56.17
N ALA A 5 -7.45 2.36 -56.37
CA ALA A 5 -6.61 3.10 -55.42
C ALA A 5 -7.40 3.61 -54.18
N LEU A 6 -8.72 3.76 -54.28
CA LEU A 6 -9.56 4.23 -53.18
C LEU A 6 -9.91 3.13 -52.18
N ALA A 7 -9.88 1.86 -52.58
CA ALA A 7 -10.14 0.73 -51.69
C ALA A 7 -9.00 0.48 -50.69
N SER A 8 -7.76 0.83 -51.05
CA SER A 8 -6.58 0.62 -50.21
C SER A 8 -6.42 1.65 -49.08
N MET A 9 -7.09 2.81 -49.16
CA MET A 9 -7.02 3.86 -48.13
C MET A 9 -7.94 3.56 -46.93
N ALA A 10 -8.92 2.66 -47.08
CA ALA A 10 -9.91 2.37 -46.03
C ALA A 10 -9.41 1.35 -44.98
N ILE A 11 -8.27 0.69 -45.19
CA ILE A 11 -7.79 -0.41 -44.33
C ILE A 11 -6.87 0.10 -43.19
N LEU A 12 -6.44 1.36 -43.18
CA LEU A 12 -5.47 1.86 -42.18
C LEU A 12 -6.06 2.36 -40.86
N LEU A 13 -7.39 2.41 -40.68
CA LEU A 13 -8.02 3.08 -39.53
C LEU A 13 -8.47 2.18 -38.37
N THR A 14 -8.16 0.87 -38.36
CA THR A 14 -8.65 -0.06 -37.32
C THR A 14 -7.61 -0.51 -36.30
N HIS A 15 -6.46 0.16 -36.18
CA HIS A 15 -5.51 -0.06 -35.08
C HIS A 15 -6.04 0.59 -33.79
N GLY A 16 -7.07 -0.01 -33.20
CA GLY A 16 -7.50 0.30 -31.83
C GLY A 16 -6.41 -0.15 -30.87
N SER A 17 -5.58 0.78 -30.43
CA SER A 17 -4.67 0.60 -29.31
C SER A 17 -5.50 0.17 -28.10
N LYS A 18 -5.39 -1.10 -27.70
CA LYS A 18 -5.83 -1.52 -26.38
C LYS A 18 -4.91 -0.83 -25.38
N VAL A 19 -5.32 0.33 -24.88
CA VAL A 19 -4.77 0.89 -23.65
C VAL A 19 -5.18 -0.10 -22.56
N GLY A 20 -4.24 -0.97 -22.17
CA GLY A 20 -4.44 -1.83 -21.01
C GLY A 20 -4.67 -0.93 -19.81
N ALA A 21 -5.79 -1.12 -19.11
CA ALA A 21 -5.98 -0.50 -17.82
C ALA A 21 -4.87 -1.01 -16.90
N GLU A 22 -3.98 -0.11 -16.49
CA GLU A 22 -2.99 -0.37 -15.44
C GLU A 22 -3.79 -0.40 -14.13
N GLU A 23 -3.98 -1.58 -13.55
CA GLU A 23 -4.60 -1.67 -12.25
C GLU A 23 -3.69 -1.05 -11.19
N PRO A 24 -4.26 -0.31 -10.22
CA PRO A 24 -3.46 0.41 -9.23
C PRO A 24 -2.69 -0.56 -8.32
N ASP A 25 -1.39 -0.34 -8.21
CA ASP A 25 -0.53 -1.01 -7.22
C ASP A 25 -1.07 -0.76 -5.79
N LEU A 26 -0.98 -1.80 -4.95
CA LEU A 26 -1.40 -1.72 -3.55
C LEU A 26 -0.20 -1.35 -2.68
N PHE A 27 -0.24 -0.17 -2.07
CA PHE A 27 0.82 0.33 -1.18
C PHE A 27 0.35 0.29 0.27
N PHE A 28 1.16 -0.30 1.15
CA PHE A 28 0.94 -0.29 2.58
C PHE A 28 2.21 0.14 3.33
N THR A 29 2.01 0.86 4.42
CA THR A 29 3.07 1.34 5.30
C THR A 29 2.86 0.81 6.71
N ILE A 30 3.92 0.25 7.29
CA ILE A 30 3.94 -0.28 8.66
C ILE A 30 4.82 0.62 9.53
N GLY A 31 4.24 1.29 10.51
CA GLY A 31 4.98 2.01 11.56
C GLY A 31 5.73 1.04 12.45
N THR A 32 7.01 1.30 12.67
CA THR A 32 7.89 0.43 13.44
C THR A 32 8.44 1.13 14.69
N GLY A 33 9.70 1.53 14.67
CA GLY A 33 10.37 2.23 15.76
C GLY A 33 11.72 2.73 15.27
N THR A 34 12.70 2.80 16.15
CA THR A 34 14.06 3.23 15.79
C THR A 34 14.75 2.22 14.87
N VAL A 35 15.75 2.67 14.11
CA VAL A 35 16.48 1.82 13.14
C VAL A 35 17.14 0.59 13.77
N SER A 36 17.53 0.68 15.04
CA SER A 36 18.14 -0.39 15.83
C SER A 36 17.14 -1.18 16.70
N GLY A 37 15.85 -0.83 16.63
CA GLY A 37 14.80 -1.48 17.40
C GLY A 37 14.28 -2.75 16.71
N LEU A 38 13.83 -3.71 17.52
CA LEU A 38 13.23 -4.97 17.04
C LEU A 38 12.07 -4.73 16.06
N TYR A 39 11.30 -3.66 16.26
CA TYR A 39 10.15 -3.35 15.42
C TYR A 39 10.55 -3.07 13.97
N ALA A 40 11.71 -2.45 13.74
CA ALA A 40 12.20 -2.19 12.40
C ALA A 40 12.53 -3.49 11.65
N ASP A 41 13.18 -4.44 12.31
CA ASP A 41 13.53 -5.72 11.70
C ASP A 41 12.31 -6.63 11.49
N VAL A 42 11.39 -6.64 12.46
CA VAL A 42 10.10 -7.34 12.35
C VAL A 42 9.26 -6.74 11.21
N GLY A 43 9.14 -5.42 11.12
CA GLY A 43 8.40 -4.75 10.04
C GLY A 43 8.97 -5.07 8.66
N LYS A 44 10.30 -5.06 8.50
CA LYS A 44 10.95 -5.48 7.25
C LYS A 44 10.68 -6.96 6.92
N ALA A 45 10.66 -7.83 7.92
CA ALA A 45 10.35 -9.25 7.73
C ALA A 45 8.89 -9.45 7.30
N ILE A 46 7.95 -8.75 7.91
CA ILE A 46 6.53 -8.74 7.53
C ILE A 46 6.38 -8.25 6.09
N CYS A 47 6.99 -7.11 5.72
CA CYS A 47 6.91 -6.62 4.34
C CYS A 47 7.45 -7.62 3.31
N ARG A 48 8.57 -8.28 3.59
CA ARG A 48 9.10 -9.33 2.70
C ARG A 48 8.15 -10.51 2.57
N LEU A 49 7.50 -10.92 3.67
CA LEU A 49 6.54 -12.00 3.66
C LEU A 49 5.29 -11.62 2.87
N LEU A 50 4.73 -10.42 3.07
CA LEU A 50 3.55 -9.94 2.36
C LEU A 50 3.76 -9.90 0.84
N VAL A 51 4.91 -9.40 0.38
CA VAL A 51 5.23 -9.38 -1.06
C VAL A 51 5.35 -10.80 -1.62
N ARG A 52 5.92 -11.74 -0.87
CA ARG A 52 6.01 -13.16 -1.29
C ARG A 52 4.63 -13.81 -1.36
N LEU A 53 3.83 -13.65 -0.31
CA LEU A 53 2.48 -14.20 -0.25
C LEU A 53 1.60 -13.60 -1.34
N ALA A 54 1.70 -12.30 -1.61
CA ALA A 54 0.96 -11.66 -2.70
C ALA A 54 1.33 -12.26 -4.08
N GLY A 55 2.60 -12.62 -4.30
CA GLY A 55 3.03 -13.30 -5.52
C GLY A 55 2.59 -14.76 -5.63
N GLU A 56 2.41 -15.46 -4.50
CA GLU A 56 1.95 -16.86 -4.45
C GLU A 56 0.42 -16.99 -4.49
N THR A 57 -0.29 -16.03 -3.89
CA THR A 57 -1.75 -16.05 -3.79
C THR A 57 -2.33 -15.58 -5.12
N GLN A 58 -3.01 -16.47 -5.85
CA GLN A 58 -3.61 -16.21 -7.17
C GLN A 58 -4.74 -15.15 -7.19
N GLY A 59 -4.91 -14.36 -6.12
CA GLY A 59 -6.02 -13.42 -5.92
C GLY A 59 -5.61 -11.96 -5.73
N VAL A 60 -4.33 -11.64 -5.59
CA VAL A 60 -3.84 -10.32 -6.01
C VAL A 60 -3.60 -10.51 -7.50
N ASP A 61 -4.46 -9.94 -8.34
CA ASP A 61 -4.38 -10.13 -9.78
C ASP A 61 -2.94 -9.97 -10.24
N ARG A 62 -2.48 -10.81 -11.19
CA ARG A 62 -1.09 -10.78 -11.68
C ARG A 62 -0.68 -9.43 -12.29
N THR A 63 -1.62 -8.49 -12.36
CA THR A 63 -1.53 -7.11 -12.80
C THR A 63 -1.19 -6.14 -11.68
N ASN A 64 -1.51 -6.42 -10.40
CA ASN A 64 -1.26 -5.50 -9.29
C ASN A 64 -0.02 -5.93 -8.51
N THR A 65 0.91 -5.00 -8.30
CA THR A 65 2.06 -5.26 -7.43
C THR A 65 1.77 -4.77 -6.02
N LEU A 66 1.86 -5.69 -5.05
CA LEU A 66 1.84 -5.30 -3.64
C LEU A 66 3.21 -4.72 -3.23
N ARG A 67 3.19 -3.53 -2.66
CA ARG A 67 4.35 -2.81 -2.15
C ARG A 67 4.16 -2.54 -0.66
N CYS A 68 5.15 -2.90 0.15
CA CYS A 68 5.13 -2.68 1.58
C CYS A 68 6.36 -1.90 2.01
N SER A 69 6.17 -0.87 2.82
CA SER A 69 7.24 -0.08 3.43
C SER A 69 7.20 -0.18 4.95
N ALA A 70 8.34 -0.50 5.56
CA ALA A 70 8.51 -0.43 7.01
C ALA A 70 9.07 0.94 7.37
N GLN A 71 8.24 1.80 7.97
CA GLN A 71 8.58 3.17 8.30
C GLN A 71 9.15 3.28 9.71
N LEU A 72 10.27 3.99 9.85
CA LEU A 72 10.87 4.31 11.16
C LEU A 72 10.06 5.41 11.86
N THR A 73 9.89 5.26 13.16
CA THR A 73 9.03 6.13 13.99
C THR A 73 9.59 6.30 15.39
N GLY A 74 8.92 7.08 16.23
CA GLY A 74 9.21 7.24 17.66
C GLY A 74 8.81 6.04 18.53
N GLY A 75 8.22 4.98 17.96
CA GLY A 75 7.73 3.80 18.70
C GLY A 75 6.21 3.81 18.93
N SER A 76 5.72 2.95 19.83
CA SER A 76 4.30 2.61 19.99
C SER A 76 3.33 3.81 20.10
N VAL A 77 3.65 4.82 20.92
CA VAL A 77 2.76 6.00 21.10
C VAL A 77 2.73 6.85 19.83
N ASP A 78 3.89 7.08 19.22
CA ASP A 78 3.98 7.80 17.94
C ASP A 78 3.25 7.03 16.83
N ASN A 79 3.38 5.70 16.78
CA ASN A 79 2.67 4.84 15.85
C ASN A 79 1.15 4.98 15.95
N VAL A 80 0.58 4.95 17.17
CA VAL A 80 -0.85 5.15 17.38
C VAL A 80 -1.29 6.53 16.90
N ASN A 81 -0.53 7.59 17.20
CA ASN A 81 -0.84 8.94 16.72
C ASN A 81 -0.77 9.03 15.19
N GLN A 82 0.21 8.39 14.55
CA GLN A 82 0.34 8.40 13.10
C GLN A 82 -0.75 7.60 12.40
N LEU A 83 -1.21 6.48 12.99
CA LEU A 83 -2.39 5.74 12.55
C LEU A 83 -3.66 6.61 12.63
N ALA A 84 -3.85 7.33 13.74
CA ALA A 84 -5.02 8.21 13.93
C ALA A 84 -5.04 9.43 12.98
N ASN A 85 -3.90 9.76 12.36
CA ASN A 85 -3.78 10.84 11.38
C ASN A 85 -3.61 10.32 9.94
N ASP A 86 -3.95 9.05 9.68
CA ASP A 86 -3.88 8.41 8.36
C ASP A 86 -2.49 8.52 7.69
N ARG A 87 -1.42 8.59 8.50
CA ARG A 87 -0.03 8.63 7.99
C ARG A 87 0.59 7.24 7.83
N LEU A 88 -0.03 6.24 8.44
CA LEU A 88 0.36 4.83 8.39
C LEU A 88 -0.89 4.00 8.15
N ASP A 89 -0.74 2.89 7.43
CA ASP A 89 -1.83 1.92 7.23
C ASP A 89 -1.87 0.89 8.37
N PHE A 90 -0.70 0.50 8.86
CA PHE A 90 -0.51 -0.44 9.96
C PHE A 90 0.61 0.03 10.88
N ALA A 91 0.67 -0.49 12.10
CA ALA A 91 1.83 -0.29 12.96
C ALA A 91 2.03 -1.41 13.98
N ILE A 92 3.27 -1.54 14.45
CA ILE A 92 3.62 -2.41 15.58
C ILE A 92 3.47 -1.60 16.86
N VAL A 93 2.69 -2.10 17.81
CA VAL A 93 2.37 -1.40 19.06
C VAL A 93 2.47 -2.40 20.21
N GLN A 94 3.00 -1.96 21.36
CA GLN A 94 2.95 -2.75 22.59
C GLN A 94 1.51 -2.87 23.10
N SER A 95 1.19 -3.98 23.77
CA SER A 95 -0.19 -4.29 24.18
C SER A 95 -0.74 -3.31 25.23
N ASP A 96 0.11 -2.76 26.08
CA ASP A 96 -0.26 -1.72 27.06
C ASP A 96 -0.64 -0.40 26.38
N VAL A 97 0.15 0.04 25.39
CA VAL A 97 -0.15 1.24 24.61
C VAL A 97 -1.40 1.04 23.75
N ALA A 98 -1.56 -0.14 23.15
CA ALA A 98 -2.77 -0.47 22.40
C ALA A 98 -4.02 -0.50 23.31
N TYR A 99 -3.89 -1.00 24.54
CA TYR A 99 -4.98 -0.99 25.52
C TYR A 99 -5.35 0.43 25.98
N ALA A 100 -4.34 1.29 26.18
CA ALA A 100 -4.53 2.69 26.53
C ALA A 100 -4.97 3.55 25.33
N ALA A 101 -4.90 3.01 24.10
CA ALA A 101 -5.22 3.75 22.90
C ALA A 101 -6.71 4.10 22.87
N PRO A 102 -7.04 5.30 22.38
CA PRO A 102 -8.41 5.69 22.20
C PRO A 102 -9.00 4.91 21.03
N GLN A 103 -10.23 4.45 21.17
CA GLN A 103 -10.92 3.84 20.03
C GLN A 103 -11.17 4.90 18.95
N GLN A 104 -10.92 4.54 17.69
CA GLN A 104 -11.02 5.42 16.52
C GLN A 104 -12.45 5.96 16.29
N ASP A 105 -13.46 5.40 16.97
CA ASP A 105 -14.85 5.85 16.93
C ASP A 105 -15.12 7.11 17.78
N GLN A 106 -14.15 7.57 18.56
CA GLN A 106 -14.29 8.75 19.42
C GLN A 106 -13.58 9.99 18.84
N PRO A 107 -14.32 11.00 18.35
CA PRO A 107 -13.72 12.24 17.88
C PRO A 107 -12.98 12.96 19.01
N GLY A 108 -11.68 13.17 18.84
CA GLY A 108 -10.81 13.88 19.79
C GLY A 108 -10.03 13.00 20.78
N ALA A 109 -10.11 11.68 20.66
CA ALA A 109 -9.62 10.79 21.71
C ALA A 109 -8.08 10.58 21.74
N CYS A 110 -7.34 10.98 20.70
CA CYS A 110 -5.87 11.06 20.70
C CYS A 110 -5.34 12.33 21.43
N SER A 111 -5.84 12.63 22.63
CA SER A 111 -5.47 13.84 23.41
C SER A 111 -4.54 13.58 24.60
N TRP A 112 -4.14 12.33 24.86
CA TRP A 112 -3.38 11.92 26.05
C TRP A 112 -1.85 11.92 25.86
N ALA A 113 -1.35 12.51 24.77
CA ALA A 113 0.06 12.92 24.63
C ALA A 113 0.29 14.39 25.03
N ARG A 114 -0.35 14.86 26.12
CA ARG A 114 0.04 16.08 26.82
C ARG A 114 0.75 15.73 28.12
#